data_AF-A0A9E6TPM5-F1
#
_entry.id   AF-A0A9E6TPM5-F1
#
_cell.length_a   1.000
_cell.length_b   1.000
_cell.length_c   1.000
_cell.angle_alpha   90.00
_cell.angle_beta   90.00
_cell.angle_gamma   90.00
#
_symmetry.space_group_name_H-M   'P 1'
#
loop_
_entity.id
_entity.type
_entity.pdbx_description
1 polymer ?
#
loop_
_entity_poly.entity_id
_entity_poly.type
_entity_poly.pdbx_seq_one_letter_code
_entity_poly.pdbx_strand_id
1 'polypeptide(L)'
;MMSYTTSWDTISLVVSENHGEWDCFCAGDFGETKRTLAVGKPGTDGFASLRVTEVSTGSRSVLKGDEECEDIPSDSKTTVFSLAYAGSRYEAPKARRGLDHGMDGG
;
A
#
# COMPACT_ATOMS: atom_id res chain seq x y z
N MET A 1 -8.19 -36.51 -15.56
CA MET A 1 -8.09 -35.17 -16.17
C MET A 1 -8.37 -34.15 -15.07
N MET A 2 -7.33 -33.72 -14.35
CA MET A 2 -7.48 -32.65 -13.36
C MET A 2 -7.47 -31.32 -14.11
N SER A 3 -8.63 -30.70 -14.24
CA SER A 3 -8.76 -29.34 -14.75
C SER A 3 -8.25 -28.35 -13.71
N TYR A 4 -6.99 -27.93 -13.83
CA TYR A 4 -6.49 -26.76 -13.11
C TYR A 4 -6.76 -25.53 -13.96
N THR A 5 -7.95 -24.95 -13.83
CA THR A 5 -8.19 -23.60 -14.34
C THR A 5 -8.90 -22.80 -13.27
N THR A 6 -8.10 -22.06 -12.50
CA THR A 6 -8.33 -20.67 -12.08
C THR A 6 -7.33 -20.38 -10.98
N SER A 7 -6.36 -19.48 -11.17
CA SER A 7 -5.87 -18.63 -10.07
C SER A 7 -4.73 -17.72 -10.55
N TRP A 8 -5.05 -16.49 -10.94
CA TRP A 8 -4.23 -15.27 -10.73
C TRP A 8 -2.70 -15.24 -11.00
N ASP A 9 -2.13 -16.04 -11.91
CA ASP A 9 -0.79 -15.75 -12.49
C ASP A 9 -0.86 -14.58 -13.51
N THR A 10 -1.64 -13.56 -13.17
CA THR A 10 -1.95 -12.39 -13.99
C THR A 10 -1.19 -11.22 -13.41
N ILE A 11 -0.19 -10.75 -14.16
CA ILE A 11 0.56 -9.48 -14.02
C ILE A 11 0.22 -8.72 -12.74
N SER A 12 1.14 -8.75 -11.77
CA SER A 12 1.04 -7.95 -10.55
C SER A 12 1.99 -6.77 -10.62
N LEU A 13 1.48 -5.56 -10.39
CA LEU A 13 2.31 -4.39 -10.11
C LEU A 13 2.39 -4.20 -8.59
N VAL A 14 3.60 -4.08 -8.07
CA VAL A 14 3.84 -3.72 -6.67
C VAL A 14 4.46 -2.33 -6.64
N VAL A 15 3.87 -1.44 -5.84
CA VAL A 15 4.39 -0.10 -5.57
C VAL A 15 4.62 0.02 -4.08
N SER A 16 5.81 0.45 -3.68
CA SER A 16 6.14 0.81 -2.30
C SER A 16 6.37 2.30 -2.22
N GLU A 17 5.73 2.93 -1.25
CA GLU A 17 5.94 4.32 -0.85
C GLU A 17 6.49 4.33 0.56
N ASN A 18 7.66 4.94 0.75
CA ASN A 18 8.30 5.07 2.06
C ASN A 18 8.32 6.55 2.45
N HIS A 19 8.03 6.84 3.70
CA HIS A 19 8.14 8.16 4.30
C HIS A 19 8.81 8.06 5.67
N GLY A 20 9.42 9.15 6.09
CA GLY A 20 9.93 9.23 7.45
C GLY A 20 10.69 10.51 7.71
N GLU A 21 10.85 10.80 9.00
CA GLU A 21 11.61 11.92 9.53
C GLU A 21 12.59 11.41 10.59
N TRP A 22 13.74 12.08 10.68
CA TRP A 22 14.81 11.71 11.60
C TRP A 22 15.49 12.96 12.13
N ASP A 23 15.72 13.01 13.45
CA ASP A 23 16.34 14.15 14.12
C ASP A 23 17.86 14.03 14.33
N CYS A 24 18.48 12.92 13.94
CA CYS A 24 19.88 12.56 14.21
C CYS A 24 20.22 12.24 15.68
N PHE A 25 19.22 12.14 16.56
CA PHE A 25 19.33 11.82 17.99
C PHE A 25 18.34 10.72 18.43
N CYS A 26 18.14 9.72 17.56
CA CYS A 26 17.24 8.58 17.73
C CYS A 26 15.74 8.90 17.77
N ALA A 27 15.29 10.15 17.65
CA ALA A 27 13.86 10.41 17.50
C ALA A 27 13.51 10.41 16.01
N GLY A 28 12.82 9.36 15.59
CA GLY A 28 12.38 9.21 14.21
C GLY A 28 11.02 8.55 14.09
N ASP A 29 10.31 8.89 13.03
CA ASP A 29 9.05 8.24 12.65
C ASP A 29 9.14 7.82 11.19
N PHE A 30 8.77 6.58 10.91
CA PHE A 30 8.91 5.96 9.60
C PHE A 30 7.65 5.18 9.24
N GLY A 31 7.33 5.15 7.95
CA GLY A 31 6.25 4.33 7.42
C GLY A 31 6.51 3.84 6.00
N GLU A 32 5.97 2.65 5.71
CA GLU A 32 5.87 2.10 4.36
C GLU A 32 4.38 1.89 4.05
N THR A 33 3.96 2.26 2.85
CA THR A 33 2.72 1.75 2.26
C THR A 33 3.04 0.96 0.99
N LYS A 34 2.79 -0.34 1.05
CA LYS A 34 2.94 -1.28 -0.06
C LYS A 34 1.58 -1.56 -0.70
N ARG A 35 1.48 -1.35 -2.01
CA ARG A 35 0.27 -1.60 -2.80
C ARG A 35 0.56 -2.63 -3.86
N THR A 36 -0.21 -3.71 -3.86
CA THR A 36 -0.19 -4.74 -4.89
C THR A 36 -1.46 -4.65 -5.73
N LEU A 37 -1.29 -4.39 -7.02
CA LEU A 37 -2.35 -4.39 -8.03
C LEU A 37 -2.37 -5.73 -8.74
N ALA A 38 -3.46 -6.49 -8.58
CA ALA A 38 -3.73 -7.70 -9.35
C ALA A 38 -4.74 -7.41 -10.46
N VAL A 39 -4.41 -7.80 -11.69
CA VAL A 39 -5.25 -7.56 -12.88
C VAL A 39 -6.14 -8.78 -13.14
N GLY A 40 -7.46 -8.60 -13.12
CA GLY A 40 -8.41 -9.65 -13.45
C GLY A 40 -8.49 -9.96 -14.95
N LYS A 41 -9.39 -10.87 -15.33
CA LYS A 41 -9.74 -11.05 -16.74
C LYS A 41 -10.49 -9.80 -17.26
N PRO A 42 -10.20 -9.33 -18.48
CA PRO A 42 -10.94 -8.23 -19.07
C PRO A 42 -12.40 -8.62 -19.32
N GLY A 43 -13.30 -7.66 -19.12
CA GLY A 43 -14.71 -7.77 -19.47
C GLY A 43 -14.96 -7.62 -20.97
N THR A 44 -16.23 -7.54 -21.36
CA THR A 44 -16.64 -7.37 -22.77
C THR A 44 -16.21 -6.04 -23.38
N ASP A 45 -15.95 -5.04 -22.54
CA ASP A 45 -15.41 -3.72 -22.91
C ASP A 45 -13.88 -3.71 -23.06
N GLY A 46 -13.22 -4.85 -22.79
CA GLY A 46 -11.78 -5.01 -22.87
C GLY A 46 -11.02 -4.58 -21.61
N PHE A 47 -11.70 -4.10 -20.57
CA PHE A 47 -11.06 -3.63 -19.34
C PHE A 47 -11.25 -4.63 -18.19
N ALA A 48 -10.20 -4.84 -17.41
CA ALA A 48 -10.23 -5.74 -16.27
C ALA A 48 -10.64 -5.01 -14.98
N SER A 49 -11.38 -5.68 -14.10
CA SER A 49 -11.42 -5.24 -12.70
C SER A 49 -10.04 -5.43 -12.07
N LEU A 50 -9.59 -4.42 -11.34
CA LEU A 50 -8.31 -4.46 -10.64
C LEU A 50 -8.54 -4.67 -9.16
N ARG A 51 -7.82 -5.59 -8.54
CA ARG A 51 -7.84 -5.76 -7.08
C ARG A 51 -6.59 -5.13 -6.49
N VAL A 52 -6.76 -4.23 -5.52
CA VAL A 52 -5.68 -3.60 -4.79
C VAL A 52 -5.62 -4.17 -3.38
N THR A 53 -4.46 -4.68 -3.01
CA THR A 53 -4.11 -4.96 -1.61
C THR A 53 -3.15 -3.87 -1.16
N GLU A 54 -3.49 -3.16 -0.10
CA GLU A 54 -2.65 -2.15 0.53
C GLU A 54 -2.26 -2.65 1.92
N VAL A 55 -0.97 -2.61 2.21
CA VAL A 55 -0.41 -2.89 3.53
C VAL A 55 0.39 -1.67 3.95
N SER A 56 0.01 -1.07 5.07
CA SER A 56 0.76 0.03 5.69
C SER A 56 1.42 -0.47 6.97
N THR A 57 2.69 -0.15 7.14
CA THR A 57 3.49 -0.40 8.35
C THR A 57 4.10 0.90 8.83
N GLY A 58 4.47 0.94 10.10
CA GLY A 58 5.22 2.06 10.66
C GLY A 58 6.13 1.62 11.78
N SER A 59 7.07 2.48 12.13
CA SER A 59 7.93 2.31 13.28
C SER A 59 8.38 3.67 13.81
N ARG A 60 8.52 3.76 15.12
CA ARG A 60 9.14 4.90 15.79
C ARG A 60 10.48 4.48 16.34
N SER A 61 11.52 5.25 16.04
CA SER A 61 12.81 5.07 16.72
C SER A 61 12.85 5.93 17.96
N VAL A 62 13.45 5.40 19.02
CA VAL A 62 13.67 6.11 20.29
C VAL A 62 15.04 5.77 20.87
N LEU A 63 15.63 6.71 21.60
CA LEU A 63 16.82 6.43 22.42
C LEU A 63 16.44 5.53 23.59
N LYS A 64 17.18 4.43 23.75
CA LYS A 64 17.09 3.50 24.87
C LYS A 64 18.41 3.50 25.64
N GLY A 65 18.31 3.86 26.92
CA GLY A 65 19.51 4.13 27.71
C GLY A 65 20.24 5.36 27.17
N ASP A 66 21.56 5.30 27.13
CA ASP A 66 22.38 6.49 26.83
C ASP A 66 22.87 6.55 25.37
N GLU A 67 22.91 5.43 24.63
CA GLU A 67 23.57 5.37 23.31
C GLU A 67 22.88 4.50 22.26
N GLU A 68 21.83 3.74 22.60
CA GLU A 68 21.22 2.77 21.66
C GLU A 68 19.89 3.30 21.11
N CYS A 69 19.73 3.38 19.79
CA CYS A 69 18.42 3.61 19.18
C CYS A 69 17.67 2.27 19.04
N GLU A 70 16.43 2.19 19.51
CA GLU A 70 15.54 1.04 19.30
C GLU A 70 14.33 1.45 18.45
N ASP A 71 14.01 0.63 17.44
CA ASP A 71 12.81 0.80 16.62
C ASP A 71 11.64 0.04 17.23
N ILE A 72 10.57 0.77 17.53
CA ILE A 72 9.31 0.25 18.04
C ILE A 72 8.33 0.18 16.87
N PRO A 73 7.94 -1.03 16.42
CA PRO A 73 6.99 -1.16 15.32
C PRO A 73 5.59 -0.72 15.75
N SER A 74 4.90 -0.03 14.85
CA SER A 74 3.48 0.28 14.95
C SER A 74 2.64 -0.86 14.39
N ASP A 75 1.37 -0.92 14.77
CA ASP A 75 0.43 -1.89 14.21
C ASP A 75 0.31 -1.74 12.69
N SER A 76 0.45 -2.86 11.98
CA SER A 76 0.23 -2.88 10.54
C SER A 76 -1.26 -2.82 10.21
N LYS A 77 -1.60 -2.15 9.11
CA LYS A 77 -2.98 -2.09 8.59
C LYS A 77 -3.04 -2.66 7.19
N THR A 78 -3.93 -3.63 6.97
CA THR A 78 -4.21 -4.16 5.64
C THR A 78 -5.59 -3.71 5.17
N THR A 79 -5.68 -3.20 3.94
CA THR A 79 -6.94 -2.87 3.28
C THR A 79 -6.98 -3.53 1.91
N VAL A 80 -8.15 -4.07 1.53
CA VAL A 80 -8.38 -4.63 0.21
C VAL A 80 -9.57 -3.93 -0.43
N PHE A 81 -9.42 -3.53 -1.69
CA PHE A 81 -10.51 -2.97 -2.47
C PHE A 81 -10.35 -3.30 -3.96
N SER A 82 -11.42 -3.09 -4.72
CA SER A 82 -11.43 -3.28 -6.16
C SER A 82 -11.66 -1.96 -6.89
N LEU A 83 -11.01 -1.80 -8.04
CA LEU A 83 -11.20 -0.69 -8.96
C LEU A 83 -11.89 -1.25 -10.22
N ALA A 84 -13.08 -0.73 -10.51
CA ALA A 84 -13.78 -1.02 -11.75
C ALA A 84 -13.54 0.11 -12.75
N TYR A 85 -13.41 -0.24 -14.03
CA TYR A 85 -13.33 0.75 -15.09
C TYR A 85 -14.70 1.42 -15.29
N ALA A 86 -14.76 2.74 -15.17
CA ALA A 86 -16.00 3.51 -15.27
C ALA A 86 -16.15 4.18 -16.66
N GLY A 87 -15.71 3.50 -17.72
CA GLY A 87 -15.82 3.97 -19.11
C GLY A 87 -14.82 5.06 -19.54
N SER A 88 -14.18 5.76 -18.59
CA SER A 88 -13.13 6.76 -18.86
C SER A 88 -11.87 6.54 -18.04
N ARG A 89 -12.02 6.10 -16.77
CA ARG A 89 -10.92 5.84 -15.83
C ARG A 89 -11.33 4.81 -14.78
N TYR A 90 -10.33 4.32 -14.05
CA TYR A 90 -10.56 3.59 -12.79
C TYR A 90 -10.82 4.59 -11.66
N GLU A 91 -11.97 4.48 -10.98
CA GLU A 91 -12.29 5.36 -9.87
C GLU A 91 -11.78 4.81 -8.53
N ALA A 92 -10.89 5.56 -7.87
CA ALA A 92 -10.49 5.24 -6.51
C ALA A 92 -11.63 5.51 -5.50
N PRO A 93 -11.75 4.71 -4.43
CA PRO A 93 -12.63 5.01 -3.29
C PRO A 93 -12.36 6.43 -2.75
N LYS A 94 -13.40 7.16 -2.32
CA LYS A 94 -13.25 8.55 -1.83
C LYS A 94 -12.17 8.70 -0.76
N ALA A 95 -12.08 7.75 0.17
CA ALA A 95 -11.06 7.71 1.22
C ALA A 95 -9.62 7.43 0.73
N ARG A 96 -9.40 7.36 -0.59
CA ARG A 96 -8.12 7.12 -1.26
C ARG A 96 -7.91 8.08 -2.45
N ARG A 97 -8.81 9.04 -2.66
CA ARG A 97 -8.61 10.16 -3.59
C ARG A 97 -7.80 11.20 -2.81
N GLY A 98 -6.62 11.59 -3.28
CA GLY A 98 -5.77 12.55 -2.54
C GLY A 98 -4.39 12.04 -2.11
N LEU A 99 -3.96 10.83 -2.48
CA LEU A 99 -2.57 10.37 -2.24
C LEU A 99 -1.52 11.12 -3.10
N ASP A 100 -1.94 12.18 -3.81
CA ASP A 100 -1.12 13.20 -4.44
C ASP A 100 -0.80 14.39 -3.51
N HIS A 101 -1.34 14.41 -2.29
CA HIS A 101 -0.96 15.37 -1.25
C HIS A 101 -0.31 14.66 -0.07
N GLY A 102 1.03 14.69 -0.07
CA GLY A 102 1.78 14.58 1.18
C GLY A 102 1.52 15.81 2.07
N MET A 103 1.85 15.64 3.35
CA MET A 103 1.94 16.67 4.41
C MET A 103 0.64 17.19 5.02
N ASP A 104 0.09 16.41 5.94
CA ASP A 104 -0.73 16.92 7.04
C ASP A 104 -0.16 16.40 8.36
N GLY A 105 0.95 17.00 8.79
CA GLY A 105 1.49 16.81 10.13
C GLY A 105 0.51 17.28 11.21
N GLY A 106 0.46 16.53 12.30
CA GLY A 106 -0.24 16.86 13.54
C GLY A 106 0.58 16.45 14.75
#